data_AF-A0A174V802-F1
#
_entry.id   AF-A0A174V802-F1
#
_cell.length_a   1.000
_cell.length_b   1.000
_cell.length_c   1.000
_cell.angle_alpha   90.00
_cell.angle_beta   90.00
_cell.angle_gamma   90.00
#
_symmetry.space_group_name_H-M   'P 1'
#
loop_
_entity.id
_entity.type
_entity.pdbx_description
1 polymer ?
#
loop_
_entity_poly.entity_id
_entity_poly.type
_entity_poly.pdbx_seq_one_letter_code
_entity_poly.pdbx_strand_id
1 'polypeptide(L)'
;MLFFTSSYITGQVSFSGKESSTNKQFISQKKSSDEERVPFRVMSWNVENLFDTHHDTLKNDNEFLPDAIRHWNYTKYKKKLADIARVITAVGEWNPPALVGLCEVENDSVLRDLTQRSPLKELNYRYVMTNSPDLRGIDVALLYQRDLFKLISFHSIPIPSFKQHRPTRDLLHVSGLLLTGDTLDVIVCHLPSRSGGAKESEPYRLHAARILRTEADSLLSIRLHPQLIIMGDFNDYPTNKSVKEILEATMPPNEATTSSDSPSSTEPQPTTTSPPPSKLCHLLARKAMSRNFGSYKYHGEWGLLDHLIVSGTLLDTSSSFFTKESKANVARLPFLLTEDKKYGDDEPFRTYKGMKYQGGISDHLPIYADFELIVY
;
A
#
# COMPACT_ATOMS: atom_id res chain seq x y z
N MET A 1 -29.80 12.79 35.97
CA MET A 1 -31.12 13.42 35.74
C MET A 1 -30.94 14.91 35.95
N LEU A 2 -30.81 15.68 34.87
CA LEU A 2 -30.77 17.13 34.87
C LEU A 2 -31.41 17.55 33.53
N PHE A 3 -32.63 18.06 33.63
CA PHE A 3 -33.47 18.46 32.52
C PHE A 3 -33.01 19.82 31.99
N PHE A 4 -32.87 19.95 30.67
CA PHE A 4 -32.90 21.24 29.99
C PHE A 4 -34.14 21.26 29.09
N THR A 5 -35.07 22.15 29.42
CA THR A 5 -36.28 22.43 28.65
C THR A 5 -36.09 23.64 27.73
N SER A 6 -36.85 23.58 26.63
CA SER A 6 -36.83 24.36 25.39
C SER A 6 -37.14 25.86 25.53
N SER A 7 -36.76 26.65 24.52
CA SER A 7 -37.57 27.79 24.05
C SER A 7 -37.24 28.15 22.59
N TYR A 8 -38.24 27.93 21.72
CA TYR A 8 -38.31 28.46 20.37
C TYR A 8 -38.81 29.91 20.41
N ILE A 9 -38.18 30.81 19.64
CA ILE A 9 -38.70 32.17 19.39
C ILE A 9 -39.19 32.22 17.95
N THR A 10 -40.51 32.32 17.79
CA THR A 10 -41.19 32.68 16.55
C THR A 10 -41.30 34.19 16.45
N GLY A 11 -40.66 34.80 15.45
CA GLY A 11 -40.85 36.20 15.08
C GLY A 11 -41.61 36.33 13.77
N GLN A 12 -42.88 36.76 13.85
CA GLN A 12 -43.64 37.30 12.73
C GLN A 12 -43.21 38.75 12.50
N VAL A 13 -42.90 39.12 11.24
CA VAL A 13 -42.90 40.51 10.80
C VAL A 13 -43.68 40.61 9.49
N SER A 14 -44.80 41.32 9.54
CA SER A 14 -45.60 41.75 8.40
C SER A 14 -44.96 42.96 7.73
N PHE A 15 -44.87 42.99 6.40
CA PHE A 15 -44.70 44.24 5.66
C PHE A 15 -45.55 44.24 4.39
N SER A 16 -46.38 45.28 4.27
CA SER A 16 -47.30 45.54 3.18
C SER A 16 -46.61 46.31 2.04
N GLY A 17 -46.87 45.88 0.81
CA GLY A 17 -47.08 46.75 -0.37
C GLY A 17 -45.87 47.37 -1.05
N LYS A 18 -45.53 46.85 -2.25
CA LYS A 18 -45.87 47.48 -3.56
C LYS A 18 -45.19 46.68 -4.69
N GLU A 19 -46.00 46.33 -5.68
CA GLU A 19 -45.55 45.71 -6.93
C GLU A 19 -44.65 46.65 -7.74
N SER A 20 -43.57 46.09 -8.27
CA SER A 20 -42.87 46.60 -9.46
C SER A 20 -42.41 45.38 -10.25
N SER A 21 -43.10 45.16 -11.36
CA SER A 21 -42.85 44.13 -12.36
C SER A 21 -41.47 44.34 -13.00
N THR A 22 -40.53 43.45 -12.71
CA THR A 22 -39.34 43.25 -13.53
C THR A 22 -39.20 41.77 -13.86
N ASN A 23 -39.34 41.48 -15.16
CA ASN A 23 -39.01 40.20 -15.78
C ASN A 23 -37.62 39.74 -15.33
N LYS A 24 -37.57 38.76 -14.42
CA LYS A 24 -36.37 37.95 -14.20
C LYS A 24 -36.69 36.56 -14.72
N GLN A 25 -36.17 36.26 -15.92
CA GLN A 25 -35.96 34.90 -16.37
C GLN A 25 -35.27 34.14 -15.24
N PHE A 26 -35.96 33.16 -14.65
CA PHE A 26 -35.34 32.15 -13.82
C PHE A 26 -34.46 31.30 -14.74
N ILE A 27 -33.22 31.74 -14.92
CA ILE A 27 -32.14 30.84 -15.30
C ILE A 27 -31.97 29.91 -14.10
N SER A 28 -32.52 28.70 -14.23
CA SER A 28 -32.11 27.56 -13.42
C SER A 28 -30.61 27.37 -13.65
N GLN A 29 -29.78 28.02 -12.83
CA GLN A 29 -28.39 27.62 -12.66
C GLN A 29 -28.44 26.23 -12.05
N LYS A 30 -28.31 25.23 -12.92
CA LYS A 30 -27.90 23.88 -12.54
C LYS A 30 -26.55 24.08 -11.85
N LYS A 31 -26.55 24.07 -10.52
CA LYS A 31 -25.33 24.05 -9.71
C LYS A 31 -24.53 22.86 -10.25
N SER A 32 -23.39 23.11 -10.90
CA SER A 32 -22.48 22.01 -11.21
C SER A 32 -22.21 21.30 -9.90
N SER A 33 -22.36 19.98 -9.87
CA SER A 33 -21.77 19.18 -8.80
C SER A 33 -20.28 19.50 -8.83
N ASP A 34 -19.80 20.27 -7.85
CA ASP A 34 -18.38 20.58 -7.75
C ASP A 34 -17.67 19.25 -7.49
N GLU A 35 -16.88 18.79 -8.46
CA GLU A 35 -16.10 17.55 -8.35
C GLU A 35 -15.15 17.66 -7.16
N GLU A 36 -15.37 16.85 -6.13
CA GLU A 36 -14.51 16.82 -4.96
C GLU A 36 -13.40 15.78 -5.17
N ARG A 37 -12.13 16.23 -5.05
CA ARG A 37 -10.96 15.35 -5.12
C ARG A 37 -10.50 15.01 -3.71
N VAL A 38 -10.65 13.76 -3.34
CA VAL A 38 -10.24 13.23 -2.03
C VAL A 38 -8.85 12.59 -2.17
N PRO A 39 -7.84 13.03 -1.42
CA PRO A 39 -6.51 12.38 -1.43
C PRO A 39 -6.60 10.92 -0.98
N PHE A 40 -6.05 10.01 -1.78
CA PHE A 40 -6.02 8.58 -1.45
C PHE A 40 -4.62 8.01 -1.66
N ARG A 41 -3.81 7.97 -0.58
CA ARG A 41 -2.45 7.40 -0.62
C ARG A 41 -2.47 5.93 -0.23
N VAL A 42 -1.84 5.09 -1.04
CA VAL A 42 -1.61 3.66 -0.75
C VAL A 42 -0.14 3.46 -0.45
N MET A 43 0.18 2.76 0.64
CA MET A 43 1.54 2.48 1.09
C MET A 43 1.74 0.97 1.26
N SER A 44 2.94 0.47 0.93
CA SER A 44 3.37 -0.89 1.25
C SER A 44 4.75 -0.86 1.90
N TRP A 45 4.95 -1.68 2.93
CA TRP A 45 6.20 -1.70 3.68
C TRP A 45 6.45 -3.02 4.41
N ASN A 46 7.61 -3.63 4.18
CA ASN A 46 8.17 -4.64 5.06
C ASN A 46 8.74 -3.97 6.33
N VAL A 47 8.16 -4.27 7.49
CA VAL A 47 8.52 -3.61 8.76
C VAL A 47 9.67 -4.28 9.50
N GLU A 48 10.33 -5.30 8.92
CA GLU A 48 11.43 -6.07 9.51
C GLU A 48 11.08 -6.63 10.90
N ASN A 49 10.54 -7.85 10.93
CA ASN A 49 10.38 -8.65 12.15
C ASN A 49 9.63 -7.93 13.29
N LEU A 50 8.39 -7.50 13.06
CA LEU A 50 7.58 -6.90 14.13
C LEU A 50 6.94 -8.01 15.01
N PHE A 51 7.74 -8.49 15.95
CA PHE A 51 7.34 -9.41 17.02
C PHE A 51 6.92 -8.65 18.28
N ASP A 52 5.97 -9.20 19.03
CA ASP A 52 5.75 -8.89 20.44
C ASP A 52 6.87 -9.49 21.31
N THR A 53 6.63 -9.64 22.61
CA THR A 53 7.66 -10.09 23.58
C THR A 53 7.29 -11.40 24.28
N HIS A 54 6.30 -12.12 23.77
CA HIS A 54 5.75 -13.34 24.35
C HIS A 54 5.96 -14.51 23.39
N HIS A 55 6.41 -15.64 23.93
CA HIS A 55 6.66 -16.82 23.11
C HIS A 55 5.35 -17.44 22.60
N ASP A 56 5.23 -17.59 21.29
CA ASP A 56 4.24 -18.47 20.66
C ASP A 56 4.79 -19.89 20.53
N THR A 57 4.25 -20.81 21.33
CA THR A 57 4.64 -22.23 21.33
C THR A 57 4.49 -22.96 19.98
N LEU A 58 3.76 -22.38 19.02
CA LEU A 58 3.57 -22.93 17.69
C LEU A 58 4.55 -22.36 16.65
N LYS A 59 5.37 -21.36 17.02
CA LYS A 59 6.25 -20.61 16.11
C LYS A 59 7.72 -20.62 16.59
N ASN A 60 8.62 -20.27 15.67
CA ASN A 60 10.06 -20.17 15.89
C ASN A 60 10.49 -18.71 16.08
N ASP A 61 9.86 -18.03 17.04
CA ASP A 61 10.10 -16.64 17.45
C ASP A 61 11.22 -16.50 18.51
N ASN A 62 11.82 -17.62 18.94
CA ASN A 62 12.77 -17.71 20.06
C ASN A 62 13.94 -16.72 20.04
N GLU A 63 14.31 -16.14 18.90
CA GLU A 63 15.33 -15.09 18.85
C GLU A 63 14.84 -13.74 19.39
N PHE A 64 13.53 -13.47 19.32
CA PHE A 64 12.87 -12.22 19.63
C PHE A 64 12.14 -12.25 20.98
N LEU A 65 12.78 -12.83 22.00
CA LEU A 65 12.30 -12.80 23.38
C LEU A 65 13.21 -11.95 24.29
N PRO A 66 12.72 -11.49 25.45
CA PRO A 66 13.49 -10.63 26.36
C PRO A 66 14.82 -11.25 26.80
N ASP A 67 14.82 -12.56 27.08
CA ASP A 67 15.97 -13.31 27.58
C ASP A 67 16.73 -14.06 26.45
N ALA A 68 16.34 -13.84 25.20
CA ALA A 68 16.96 -14.50 24.04
C ALA A 68 18.12 -13.70 23.45
N ILE A 69 18.73 -14.25 22.39
CA ILE A 69 19.96 -13.72 21.77
C ILE A 69 19.84 -12.28 21.27
N ARG A 70 18.65 -11.82 20.85
CA ARG A 70 18.43 -10.42 20.43
C ARG A 70 18.05 -9.50 21.58
N HIS A 71 17.77 -10.05 22.77
CA HIS A 71 17.25 -9.33 23.92
C HIS A 71 16.06 -8.43 23.55
N TRP A 72 15.09 -8.98 22.81
CA TRP A 72 13.92 -8.23 22.35
C TRP A 72 12.95 -8.06 23.52
N ASN A 73 13.01 -6.90 24.16
CA ASN A 73 12.24 -6.58 25.35
C ASN A 73 11.15 -5.55 25.06
N TYR A 74 10.28 -5.33 26.05
CA TYR A 74 9.13 -4.44 25.91
C TYR A 74 9.52 -3.01 25.49
N THR A 75 10.67 -2.50 25.94
CA THR A 75 11.15 -1.17 25.54
C THR A 75 11.47 -1.10 24.05
N LYS A 76 12.16 -2.12 23.51
CA LYS A 76 12.46 -2.19 22.07
C LYS A 76 11.19 -2.36 21.23
N TYR A 77 10.28 -3.22 21.67
CA TYR A 77 8.99 -3.43 21.03
C TYR A 77 8.16 -2.14 20.99
N LYS A 78 7.98 -1.47 22.13
CA LYS A 78 7.25 -0.19 22.20
C LYS A 78 7.88 0.90 21.33
N LYS A 79 9.22 0.98 21.30
CA LYS A 79 9.94 1.89 20.41
C LYS A 79 9.62 1.57 18.94
N LYS A 80 9.69 0.29 18.55
CA LYS A 80 9.39 -0.16 17.19
C LYS A 80 7.97 0.21 16.77
N LEU A 81 6.97 0.01 17.63
CA LEU A 81 5.59 0.44 17.35
C LEU A 81 5.48 1.96 17.14
N ALA A 82 6.12 2.75 17.99
CA ALA A 82 6.11 4.21 17.87
C ALA A 82 6.83 4.70 16.59
N ASP A 83 7.93 4.04 16.21
CA ASP A 83 8.66 4.33 14.98
C ASP A 83 7.86 3.97 13.72
N ILE A 84 7.19 2.81 13.71
CA ILE A 84 6.30 2.42 12.60
C ILE A 84 5.15 3.44 12.47
N ALA A 85 4.52 3.83 13.57
CA ALA A 85 3.47 4.85 13.58
C ALA A 85 3.97 6.20 13.03
N ARG A 86 5.19 6.60 13.43
CA ARG A 86 5.84 7.81 12.93
C ARG A 86 6.12 7.75 11.42
N VAL A 87 6.56 6.60 10.91
CA VAL A 87 6.79 6.40 9.47
C VAL A 87 5.47 6.50 8.70
N ILE A 88 4.42 5.78 9.12
CA ILE A 88 3.11 5.83 8.45
C ILE A 88 2.58 7.27 8.41
N THR A 89 2.68 8.00 9.52
CA THR A 89 2.25 9.40 9.61
C THR A 89 3.10 10.30 8.70
N ALA A 90 4.43 10.16 8.71
CA ALA A 90 5.32 10.96 7.89
C ALA A 90 5.16 10.70 6.39
N VAL A 91 4.88 9.44 6.00
CA VAL A 91 4.54 9.08 4.62
C VAL A 91 3.16 9.60 4.24
N GLY A 92 2.23 9.81 5.16
CA GLY A 92 0.95 10.48 4.89
C GLY A 92 1.04 12.01 4.72
N GLU A 93 2.07 12.63 5.30
CA GLU A 93 2.15 14.09 5.41
C GLU A 93 0.91 14.65 6.14
N TRP A 94 0.07 15.42 5.43
CA TRP A 94 -1.16 16.00 5.98
C TRP A 94 -2.33 15.03 6.04
N ASN A 95 -2.33 14.00 5.19
CA ASN A 95 -3.42 13.02 5.11
C ASN A 95 -2.86 11.62 5.33
N PRO A 96 -3.31 10.88 6.36
CA PRO A 96 -2.79 9.53 6.60
C PRO A 96 -3.07 8.64 5.37
N PRO A 97 -2.16 7.69 5.02
CA PRO A 97 -2.42 6.80 3.89
C PRO A 97 -3.75 6.06 4.06
N ALA A 98 -4.59 6.06 3.03
CA ALA A 98 -5.88 5.40 3.07
C ALA A 98 -5.73 3.89 3.29
N LEU A 99 -4.68 3.30 2.71
CA LEU A 99 -4.33 1.89 2.82
C LEU A 99 -2.83 1.72 3.13
N VAL A 100 -2.50 0.83 4.07
CA VAL A 100 -1.11 0.47 4.41
C VAL A 100 -0.96 -1.04 4.44
N GLY A 101 -0.29 -1.61 3.44
CA GLY A 101 0.14 -3.01 3.42
C GLY A 101 1.41 -3.20 4.24
N LEU A 102 1.39 -4.10 5.21
CA LEU A 102 2.55 -4.42 6.05
C LEU A 102 2.97 -5.87 5.82
N CYS A 103 4.28 -6.10 5.73
CA CYS A 103 4.89 -7.43 5.75
C CYS A 103 5.72 -7.61 7.02
N GLU A 104 5.91 -8.85 7.45
CA GLU A 104 6.66 -9.23 8.65
C GLU A 104 6.04 -8.78 9.97
N VAL A 105 4.71 -8.89 10.08
CA VAL A 105 3.97 -8.63 11.34
C VAL A 105 3.61 -9.95 12.00
N GLU A 106 3.88 -10.12 13.29
CA GLU A 106 3.73 -11.42 13.93
C GLU A 106 2.27 -11.89 14.05
N ASN A 107 1.41 -11.13 14.73
CA ASN A 107 0.09 -11.61 15.13
C ASN A 107 -0.91 -10.46 15.40
N ASP A 108 -2.14 -10.83 15.78
CA ASP A 108 -3.22 -9.88 16.09
C ASP A 108 -2.86 -8.94 17.25
N SER A 109 -2.22 -9.43 18.32
CA SER A 109 -1.80 -8.57 19.44
C SER A 109 -0.87 -7.47 18.98
N VAL A 110 0.04 -7.76 18.05
CA VAL A 110 0.95 -6.77 17.49
C VAL A 110 0.20 -5.68 16.72
N LEU A 111 -0.76 -6.03 15.85
CA LEU A 111 -1.54 -5.03 15.12
C LEU A 111 -2.47 -4.24 16.02
N ARG A 112 -3.05 -4.87 17.04
CA ARG A 112 -3.83 -4.17 18.06
C ARG A 112 -2.96 -3.18 18.81
N ASP A 113 -1.76 -3.55 19.21
CA ASP A 113 -0.85 -2.66 19.93
C ASP A 113 -0.34 -1.53 19.02
N LEU A 114 -0.07 -1.81 17.74
CA LEU A 114 0.25 -0.79 16.75
C LEU A 114 -0.90 0.21 16.59
N THR A 115 -2.12 -0.26 16.38
CA THR A 115 -3.27 0.60 16.07
C THR A 115 -3.93 1.24 17.29
N GLN A 116 -3.75 0.70 18.50
CA GLN A 116 -4.46 1.17 19.70
C GLN A 116 -3.53 1.66 20.81
N ARG A 117 -2.27 1.22 20.84
CA ARG A 117 -1.30 1.51 21.93
C ARG A 117 -0.06 2.27 21.46
N SER A 118 -0.02 2.68 20.19
CA SER A 118 0.98 3.58 19.65
C SER A 118 0.36 4.94 19.30
N PRO A 119 1.15 5.95 18.87
CA PRO A 119 0.62 7.20 18.34
C PRO A 119 -0.37 7.02 17.16
N LEU A 120 -0.35 5.87 16.47
CA LEU A 120 -1.23 5.59 15.34
C LEU A 120 -2.72 5.53 15.73
N LYS A 121 -3.04 5.37 17.02
CA LYS A 121 -4.43 5.32 17.52
C LYS A 121 -5.25 6.55 17.16
N GLU A 122 -4.61 7.72 17.06
CA GLU A 122 -5.29 8.98 16.72
C GLU A 122 -5.81 8.98 15.28
N LEU A 123 -5.24 8.11 14.42
CA LEU A 123 -5.64 7.95 13.02
C LEU A 123 -6.69 6.86 12.81
N ASN A 124 -7.15 6.18 13.88
CA ASN A 124 -8.27 5.24 13.86
C ASN A 124 -8.23 4.14 12.77
N TYR A 125 -7.03 3.70 12.39
CA TYR A 125 -6.87 2.59 11.46
C TYR A 125 -7.56 1.33 11.97
N ARG A 126 -8.25 0.65 11.06
CA ARG A 126 -8.64 -0.75 11.23
C ARG A 126 -7.68 -1.63 10.45
N TYR A 127 -7.67 -2.92 10.73
CA TYR A 127 -6.81 -3.86 10.03
C TYR A 127 -7.48 -5.19 9.76
N VAL A 128 -6.93 -5.91 8.78
CA VAL A 128 -7.12 -7.33 8.52
C VAL A 128 -5.75 -7.95 8.26
N MET A 129 -5.56 -9.23 8.61
CA MET A 129 -4.28 -9.92 8.44
C MET A 129 -4.46 -11.40 8.14
N THR A 130 -3.41 -12.02 7.63
CA THR A 130 -3.31 -13.48 7.51
C THR A 130 -2.89 -14.12 8.83
N ASN A 131 -3.14 -15.43 8.96
CA ASN A 131 -2.48 -16.29 9.95
C ASN A 131 -1.91 -17.48 9.17
N SER A 132 -0.63 -17.38 8.81
CA SER A 132 -0.01 -18.26 7.83
C SER A 132 0.73 -19.45 8.46
N PRO A 133 1.01 -20.52 7.69
CA PRO A 133 1.83 -21.63 8.15
C PRO A 133 3.33 -21.29 8.28
N ASP A 134 3.75 -20.05 8.02
CA ASP A 134 5.13 -19.61 8.19
C ASP A 134 5.63 -19.91 9.60
N LEU A 135 6.78 -20.59 9.66
CA LEU A 135 7.33 -21.12 10.91
C LEU A 135 7.97 -20.03 11.78
N ARG A 136 8.33 -18.86 11.24
CA ARG A 136 8.78 -17.72 12.06
C ARG A 136 7.60 -17.07 12.77
N GLY A 137 6.37 -17.29 12.28
CA GLY A 137 5.17 -16.66 12.83
C GLY A 137 5.00 -15.22 12.40
N ILE A 138 5.41 -14.88 11.18
CA ILE A 138 5.19 -13.56 10.60
C ILE A 138 4.25 -13.63 9.40
N ASP A 139 3.43 -12.61 9.27
CA ASP A 139 2.30 -12.53 8.36
C ASP A 139 2.27 -11.19 7.60
N VAL A 140 1.28 -11.06 6.71
CA VAL A 140 0.96 -9.82 6.01
C VAL A 140 -0.35 -9.23 6.54
N ALA A 141 -0.43 -7.91 6.52
CA ALA A 141 -1.58 -7.18 7.01
C ALA A 141 -1.95 -6.01 6.09
N LEU A 142 -3.22 -5.61 6.12
CA LEU A 142 -3.71 -4.39 5.51
C LEU A 142 -4.36 -3.52 6.58
N LEU A 143 -3.79 -2.36 6.86
CA LEU A 143 -4.45 -1.30 7.62
C LEU A 143 -5.24 -0.41 6.65
N TYR A 144 -6.42 0.05 7.07
CA TYR A 144 -7.28 0.87 6.24
C TYR A 144 -8.00 1.98 7.02
N GLN A 145 -8.17 3.14 6.38
CA GLN A 145 -9.00 4.25 6.82
C GLN A 145 -10.46 3.97 6.45
N ARG A 146 -11.31 3.68 7.44
CA ARG A 146 -12.70 3.24 7.22
C ARG A 146 -13.52 4.24 6.40
N ASP A 147 -13.25 5.53 6.56
CA ASP A 147 -14.01 6.60 5.91
C ASP A 147 -13.68 6.73 4.42
N LEU A 148 -12.56 6.14 3.96
CA LEU A 148 -12.16 6.12 2.55
C LEU A 148 -12.31 4.74 1.90
N PHE A 149 -12.19 3.68 2.70
CA PHE A 149 -12.27 2.29 2.27
C PHE A 149 -13.10 1.48 3.26
N LYS A 150 -14.31 1.11 2.85
CA LYS A 150 -15.21 0.28 3.66
C LYS A 150 -15.03 -1.19 3.32
N LEU A 151 -14.42 -1.94 4.24
CA LEU A 151 -14.24 -3.39 4.10
C LEU A 151 -15.54 -4.11 3.73
N ILE A 152 -15.51 -4.91 2.66
CA ILE A 152 -16.58 -5.81 2.23
C ILE A 152 -16.25 -7.23 2.68
N SER A 153 -15.05 -7.71 2.32
CA SER A 153 -14.58 -9.07 2.63
C SER A 153 -13.07 -9.14 2.62
N PHE A 154 -12.51 -10.11 3.33
CA PHE A 154 -11.10 -10.49 3.19
C PHE A 154 -10.95 -12.00 3.37
N HIS A 155 -9.90 -12.58 2.80
CA HIS A 155 -9.51 -13.95 3.07
C HIS A 155 -8.01 -14.15 2.81
N SER A 156 -7.45 -15.16 3.47
CA SER A 156 -6.12 -15.67 3.18
C SER A 156 -6.19 -16.60 1.97
N ILE A 157 -5.25 -16.46 1.05
CA ILE A 157 -5.07 -17.34 -0.10
C ILE A 157 -3.86 -18.22 0.20
N PRO A 158 -4.08 -19.51 0.50
CA PRO A 158 -3.02 -20.40 0.93
C PRO A 158 -1.92 -20.55 -0.12
N ILE A 159 -0.66 -20.49 0.31
CA ILE A 159 0.46 -20.93 -0.52
C ILE A 159 0.88 -22.34 -0.06
N PRO A 160 0.56 -23.40 -0.83
CA PRO A 160 0.90 -24.76 -0.45
C PRO A 160 2.40 -24.94 -0.20
N SER A 161 2.73 -25.88 0.68
CA SER A 161 4.11 -26.30 0.89
C SER A 161 4.71 -26.79 -0.43
N PHE A 162 5.93 -26.36 -0.74
CA PHE A 162 6.57 -26.64 -2.02
C PHE A 162 7.84 -27.46 -1.84
N LYS A 163 7.77 -28.75 -2.18
CA LYS A 163 8.89 -29.71 -2.04
C LYS A 163 9.41 -29.72 -0.59
N GLN A 164 10.72 -29.63 -0.41
CA GLN A 164 11.38 -29.62 0.90
C GLN A 164 11.56 -28.19 1.48
N HIS A 165 10.94 -27.18 0.87
CA HIS A 165 11.01 -25.82 1.43
C HIS A 165 10.16 -25.73 2.69
N ARG A 166 10.60 -24.88 3.62
CA ARG A 166 9.78 -24.49 4.78
C ARG A 166 8.49 -23.82 4.27
N PRO A 167 7.34 -24.00 4.94
CA PRO A 167 6.12 -23.27 4.61
C PRO A 167 6.33 -21.76 4.59
N THR A 168 5.57 -21.06 3.74
CA THR A 168 5.64 -19.60 3.56
C THR A 168 4.32 -18.93 3.97
N ARG A 169 4.29 -17.60 3.86
CA ARG A 169 3.11 -16.78 4.09
C ARG A 169 2.07 -16.95 2.99
N ASP A 170 0.82 -16.90 3.39
CA ASP A 170 -0.32 -16.77 2.50
C ASP A 170 -0.39 -15.37 1.88
N LEU A 171 -1.17 -15.23 0.81
CA LEU A 171 -1.53 -13.91 0.27
C LEU A 171 -2.76 -13.40 1.02
N LEU A 172 -2.85 -12.09 1.25
CA LEU A 172 -4.04 -11.47 1.81
C LEU A 172 -4.82 -10.79 0.69
N HIS A 173 -6.02 -11.28 0.39
CA HIS A 173 -6.94 -10.58 -0.51
C HIS A 173 -8.02 -9.87 0.30
N VAL A 174 -8.24 -8.59 -0.01
CA VAL A 174 -9.22 -7.72 0.61
C VAL A 174 -10.03 -7.00 -0.46
N SER A 175 -11.35 -7.06 -0.35
CA SER A 175 -12.26 -6.24 -1.16
C SER A 175 -12.90 -5.17 -0.29
N GLY A 176 -12.97 -3.93 -0.78
CA GLY A 176 -13.66 -2.85 -0.08
C GLY A 176 -14.34 -1.87 -1.03
N LEU A 177 -15.32 -1.17 -0.50
CA LEU A 177 -16.10 -0.15 -1.20
C LEU A 177 -15.42 1.21 -1.05
N LEU A 178 -15.17 1.87 -2.17
CA LEU A 178 -14.68 3.25 -2.22
C LEU A 178 -15.84 4.25 -2.11
N LEU A 179 -15.52 5.54 -1.88
CA LEU A 179 -16.50 6.63 -1.87
C LEU A 179 -17.23 6.81 -3.21
N THR A 180 -16.62 6.36 -4.31
CA THR A 180 -17.23 6.32 -5.64
C THR A 180 -18.37 5.33 -5.77
N GLY A 181 -18.55 4.44 -4.78
CA GLY A 181 -19.54 3.37 -4.81
C GLY A 181 -19.09 2.11 -5.56
N ASP A 182 -17.86 2.08 -6.05
CA ASP A 182 -17.27 0.90 -6.71
C ASP A 182 -16.29 0.15 -5.80
N THR A 183 -15.98 -1.09 -6.17
CA THR A 183 -15.14 -1.99 -5.39
C THR A 183 -13.67 -1.88 -5.78
N LEU A 184 -12.80 -1.76 -4.78
CA LEU A 184 -11.36 -1.92 -4.89
C LEU A 184 -10.93 -3.25 -4.28
N ASP A 185 -10.24 -4.07 -5.07
CA ASP A 185 -9.56 -5.27 -4.60
C ASP A 185 -8.08 -4.98 -4.33
N VAL A 186 -7.58 -5.50 -3.22
CA VAL A 186 -6.21 -5.30 -2.76
C VAL A 186 -5.63 -6.67 -2.41
N ILE A 187 -4.48 -7.01 -2.99
CA ILE A 187 -3.71 -8.19 -2.61
C ILE A 187 -2.39 -7.75 -1.96
N VAL A 188 -2.15 -8.17 -0.72
CA VAL A 188 -0.87 -7.98 -0.01
C VAL A 188 -0.11 -9.30 0.01
N CYS A 189 1.18 -9.29 -0.31
CA CYS A 189 1.99 -10.50 -0.33
C CYS A 189 3.38 -10.31 0.27
N HIS A 190 3.94 -11.42 0.79
CA HIS A 190 5.34 -11.50 1.19
C HIS A 190 5.92 -12.84 0.70
N LEU A 191 6.46 -12.85 -0.52
CA LEU A 191 6.89 -14.07 -1.20
C LEU A 191 8.13 -14.71 -0.54
N PRO A 192 8.40 -16.01 -0.79
CA PRO A 192 9.54 -16.72 -0.17
C PRO A 192 10.88 -15.99 -0.29
N SER A 193 11.58 -15.83 0.84
CA SER A 193 12.83 -15.07 0.91
C SER A 193 13.97 -15.70 0.10
N ARG A 194 15.03 -14.92 -0.13
CA ARG A 194 16.27 -15.36 -0.81
C ARG A 194 17.31 -16.00 0.14
N SER A 195 16.95 -16.38 1.36
CA SER A 195 17.91 -16.77 2.41
C SER A 195 18.77 -18.01 2.11
N GLY A 196 18.24 -19.00 1.38
CA GLY A 196 19.02 -20.15 0.83
C GLY A 196 19.83 -19.79 -0.44
N GLY A 197 19.84 -18.52 -0.82
CA GLY A 197 20.34 -18.06 -2.11
C GLY A 197 19.23 -17.99 -3.16
N ALA A 198 19.41 -17.06 -4.10
CA ALA A 198 18.42 -16.72 -5.11
C ALA A 198 17.96 -17.93 -5.93
N LYS A 199 18.90 -18.77 -6.37
CA LYS A 199 18.65 -19.92 -7.27
C LYS A 199 17.90 -21.05 -6.56
N GLU A 200 18.22 -21.32 -5.29
CA GLU A 200 17.58 -22.37 -4.51
C GLU A 200 16.11 -22.03 -4.23
N SER A 201 15.88 -20.78 -3.82
CA SER A 201 14.55 -20.29 -3.42
C SER A 201 13.63 -19.87 -4.58
N GLU A 202 14.19 -19.62 -5.78
CA GLU A 202 13.42 -19.17 -6.96
C GLU A 202 12.21 -20.08 -7.26
N PRO A 203 12.31 -21.42 -7.33
CA PRO A 203 11.17 -22.27 -7.65
C PRO A 203 9.96 -22.07 -6.75
N TYR A 204 10.17 -21.84 -5.44
CA TYR A 204 9.07 -21.59 -4.52
C TYR A 204 8.49 -20.18 -4.70
N ARG A 205 9.33 -19.16 -4.92
CA ARG A 205 8.85 -17.81 -5.31
C ARG A 205 8.01 -17.84 -6.57
N LEU A 206 8.45 -18.57 -7.60
CA LEU A 206 7.68 -18.71 -8.84
C LEU A 206 6.37 -19.47 -8.63
N HIS A 207 6.32 -20.44 -7.72
CA HIS A 207 5.07 -21.11 -7.36
C HIS A 207 4.07 -20.14 -6.72
N ALA A 208 4.53 -19.35 -5.73
CA ALA A 208 3.70 -18.34 -5.08
C ALA A 208 3.24 -17.24 -6.06
N ALA A 209 4.12 -16.80 -6.96
CA ALA A 209 3.78 -15.83 -8.01
C ALA A 209 2.73 -16.35 -9.00
N ARG A 210 2.71 -17.66 -9.31
CA ARG A 210 1.66 -18.25 -10.16
C ARG A 210 0.30 -18.24 -9.47
N ILE A 211 0.26 -18.54 -8.17
CA ILE A 211 -0.96 -18.46 -7.38
C ILE A 211 -1.47 -17.02 -7.38
N LEU A 212 -0.59 -16.05 -7.07
CA LEU A 212 -0.92 -14.63 -7.15
C LEU A 212 -1.45 -14.22 -8.53
N ARG A 213 -0.85 -14.71 -9.62
CA ARG A 213 -1.34 -14.44 -10.99
C ARG A 213 -2.74 -15.01 -11.21
N THR A 214 -2.98 -16.26 -10.83
CA THR A 214 -4.28 -16.91 -10.99
C THR A 214 -5.39 -16.15 -10.26
N GLU A 215 -5.10 -15.67 -9.05
CA GLU A 215 -6.05 -14.89 -8.25
C GLU A 215 -6.31 -13.51 -8.87
N ALA A 216 -5.25 -12.83 -9.32
CA ALA A 216 -5.38 -11.58 -10.04
C ALA A 216 -6.23 -11.74 -11.31
N ASP A 217 -5.94 -12.73 -12.15
CA ASP A 217 -6.70 -13.01 -13.38
C ASP A 217 -8.18 -13.30 -13.08
N SER A 218 -8.46 -14.05 -11.99
CA SER A 218 -9.82 -14.31 -11.55
C SER A 218 -10.56 -13.00 -11.24
N LEU A 219 -9.98 -12.14 -10.40
CA LEU A 219 -10.57 -10.85 -10.03
C LEU A 219 -10.77 -9.95 -11.25
N LEU A 220 -9.76 -9.84 -12.10
CA LEU A 220 -9.82 -9.03 -13.32
C LEU A 220 -10.89 -9.52 -14.31
N SER A 221 -11.28 -10.80 -14.26
CA SER A 221 -12.31 -11.39 -15.12
C SER A 221 -13.72 -11.28 -14.57
N ILE A 222 -13.91 -11.30 -13.25
CA ILE A 222 -15.24 -11.30 -12.62
C ILE A 222 -15.76 -9.88 -12.32
N ARG A 223 -14.87 -8.90 -12.20
CA ARG A 223 -15.24 -7.50 -11.93
C ARG A 223 -15.63 -6.78 -13.22
N LEU A 224 -16.74 -6.05 -13.19
CA LEU A 224 -17.17 -5.23 -14.33
C LEU A 224 -16.19 -4.07 -14.60
N HIS A 225 -15.67 -3.45 -13.53
CA HIS A 225 -14.65 -2.41 -13.57
C HIS A 225 -13.49 -2.86 -12.67
N PRO A 226 -12.52 -3.62 -13.18
CA PRO A 226 -11.53 -4.28 -12.34
C PRO A 226 -10.52 -3.27 -11.76
N GLN A 227 -10.76 -2.84 -10.52
CA GLN A 227 -9.83 -2.01 -9.73
C GLN A 227 -9.03 -2.92 -8.80
N LEU A 228 -7.79 -3.25 -9.19
CA LEU A 228 -6.94 -4.19 -8.43
C LEU A 228 -5.59 -3.53 -8.11
N ILE A 229 -5.22 -3.54 -6.83
CA ILE A 229 -3.88 -3.20 -6.36
C ILE A 229 -3.21 -4.46 -5.81
N ILE A 230 -2.01 -4.76 -6.28
CA ILE A 230 -1.15 -5.80 -5.72
C ILE A 230 0.08 -5.12 -5.13
N MET A 231 0.38 -5.39 -3.87
CA MET A 231 1.52 -4.80 -3.19
C MET A 231 2.19 -5.73 -2.18
N GLY A 232 3.41 -5.40 -1.78
CA GLY A 232 4.15 -6.14 -0.76
C GLY A 232 5.58 -6.44 -1.17
N ASP A 233 6.24 -7.31 -0.40
CA ASP A 233 7.63 -7.73 -0.61
C ASP A 233 7.68 -9.03 -1.43
N PHE A 234 8.15 -8.92 -2.67
CA PHE A 234 8.22 -10.04 -3.59
C PHE A 234 9.51 -10.85 -3.46
N ASN A 235 10.50 -10.36 -2.69
CA ASN A 235 11.84 -10.94 -2.64
C ASN A 235 12.50 -11.15 -4.02
N ASP A 236 12.00 -10.46 -5.05
CA ASP A 236 12.42 -10.46 -6.44
C ASP A 236 12.36 -9.02 -6.98
N TYR A 237 13.20 -8.73 -7.97
CA TYR A 237 13.24 -7.44 -8.64
C TYR A 237 12.22 -7.39 -9.79
N PRO A 238 11.85 -6.19 -10.30
CA PRO A 238 10.91 -6.07 -11.42
C PRO A 238 11.30 -6.85 -12.70
N THR A 239 12.59 -7.17 -12.87
CA THR A 239 13.11 -7.93 -14.01
C THR A 239 13.14 -9.45 -13.78
N ASN A 240 12.89 -9.94 -12.57
CA ASN A 240 12.87 -11.37 -12.28
C ASN A 240 11.58 -12.03 -12.79
N LYS A 241 11.64 -13.36 -12.99
CA LYS A 241 10.59 -14.13 -13.66
C LYS A 241 9.23 -14.04 -12.96
N SER A 242 9.20 -13.98 -11.64
CA SER A 242 7.96 -13.85 -10.85
C SER A 242 7.15 -12.62 -11.26
N VAL A 243 7.81 -11.49 -11.49
CA VAL A 243 7.17 -10.22 -11.86
C VAL A 243 7.02 -10.09 -13.38
N LYS A 244 8.12 -10.31 -14.12
CA LYS A 244 8.18 -10.04 -15.56
C LYS A 244 7.49 -11.11 -16.40
N GLU A 245 7.68 -12.39 -16.08
CA GLU A 245 7.21 -13.51 -16.91
C GLU A 245 5.90 -14.12 -16.39
N ILE A 246 5.71 -14.18 -15.06
CA ILE A 246 4.53 -14.80 -14.45
C ILE A 246 3.42 -13.78 -14.23
N LEU A 247 3.69 -12.69 -13.50
CA LEU A 247 2.69 -11.62 -13.37
C LEU A 247 2.51 -10.83 -14.66
N GLU A 248 3.50 -10.84 -15.56
CA GLU A 248 3.52 -10.03 -16.78
C GLU A 248 3.22 -8.54 -16.49
N ALA A 249 3.67 -8.07 -15.33
CA ALA A 249 3.45 -6.70 -14.87
C ALA A 249 4.36 -5.77 -15.67
N THR A 250 3.79 -5.02 -16.61
CA THR A 250 4.54 -4.14 -17.51
C THR A 250 4.70 -2.75 -16.93
N MET A 251 5.63 -1.95 -17.45
CA MET A 251 5.64 -0.52 -17.14
C MET A 251 4.36 0.15 -17.64
N PRO A 252 3.85 1.18 -16.94
CA PRO A 252 2.80 2.04 -17.48
C PRO A 252 3.21 2.65 -18.84
N PRO A 253 2.27 3.01 -19.72
CA PRO A 253 2.58 3.76 -20.94
C PRO A 253 3.36 5.06 -20.64
N ASN A 254 4.25 5.48 -21.54
CA ASN A 254 5.02 6.71 -21.35
C ASN A 254 4.09 7.92 -21.31
N GLU A 255 4.21 8.74 -20.26
CA GLU A 255 3.44 10.00 -20.11
C GLU A 255 3.85 11.09 -21.14
N ALA A 256 4.95 10.88 -21.86
CA ALA A 256 5.54 11.85 -22.78
C ALA A 256 4.97 11.76 -24.22
N THR A 257 3.76 12.29 -24.42
CA THR A 257 3.37 12.87 -25.72
C THR A 257 2.34 13.99 -25.54
N THR A 258 2.58 14.93 -24.63
CA THR A 258 1.77 16.17 -24.54
C THR A 258 2.66 17.39 -24.24
N SER A 259 3.44 17.81 -25.24
CA SER A 259 3.89 19.19 -25.37
C SER A 259 4.22 19.48 -26.84
N SER A 260 3.61 20.53 -27.36
CA SER A 260 3.53 20.97 -28.76
C SER A 260 4.85 21.49 -29.33
N ASP A 261 5.05 21.28 -30.64
CA ASP A 261 5.30 22.34 -31.64
C ASP A 261 5.93 21.76 -32.93
N SER A 262 5.10 21.43 -33.92
CA SER A 262 5.36 21.55 -35.37
C SER A 262 4.18 20.98 -36.18
N PRO A 263 3.59 21.73 -37.13
CA PRO A 263 2.56 21.20 -38.01
C PRO A 263 3.21 20.72 -39.32
N SER A 264 3.58 19.44 -39.40
CA SER A 264 3.80 18.79 -40.71
C SER A 264 3.96 17.28 -40.58
N SER A 265 2.87 16.53 -40.76
CA SER A 265 2.81 15.33 -41.61
C SER A 265 1.50 14.59 -41.37
N THR A 266 0.91 14.13 -42.45
CA THR A 266 -0.29 13.32 -42.52
C THR A 266 0.00 11.90 -42.01
N GLU A 267 0.07 11.72 -40.69
CA GLU A 267 0.07 10.41 -40.04
C GLU A 267 -0.98 10.39 -38.91
N PRO A 268 -1.66 9.26 -38.68
CA PRO A 268 -2.66 9.18 -37.61
C PRO A 268 -1.99 9.43 -36.25
N GLN A 269 -2.49 10.43 -35.53
CA GLN A 269 -2.11 10.79 -34.16
C GLN A 269 -2.02 9.55 -33.26
N PRO A 270 -0.99 9.41 -32.40
CA PRO A 270 -0.96 8.34 -31.42
C PRO A 270 -2.07 8.61 -30.40
N THR A 271 -3.10 7.76 -30.41
CA THR A 271 -4.11 7.76 -29.37
C THR A 271 -3.41 7.49 -28.04
N THR A 272 -3.55 8.41 -27.08
CA THR A 272 -3.21 8.21 -25.67
C THR A 272 -3.98 7.00 -25.16
N THR A 273 -3.41 5.81 -25.32
CA THR A 273 -4.14 4.56 -25.11
C THR A 273 -3.86 4.10 -23.70
N SER A 274 -4.80 4.36 -22.79
CA SER A 274 -4.83 3.73 -21.47
C SER A 274 -4.66 2.22 -21.62
N PRO A 275 -3.88 1.56 -20.76
CA PRO A 275 -3.67 0.12 -20.86
C PRO A 275 -5.01 -0.62 -20.73
N PRO A 276 -5.17 -1.80 -21.35
CA PRO A 276 -6.39 -2.60 -21.20
C PRO A 276 -6.74 -2.82 -19.72
N PRO A 277 -8.02 -2.80 -19.33
CA PRO A 277 -8.46 -2.95 -17.92
C PRO A 277 -7.80 -4.13 -17.17
N SER A 278 -7.67 -5.28 -17.84
CA SER A 278 -7.08 -6.50 -17.28
C SER A 278 -5.55 -6.54 -17.30
N LYS A 279 -4.87 -5.51 -17.79
CA LYS A 279 -3.41 -5.50 -17.84
C LYS A 279 -2.82 -5.06 -16.51
N LEU A 280 -1.95 -5.87 -15.92
CA LEU A 280 -1.18 -5.49 -14.73
C LEU A 280 -0.01 -4.55 -15.12
N CYS A 281 0.08 -3.43 -14.41
CA CYS A 281 1.07 -2.38 -14.62
C CYS A 281 1.84 -2.06 -13.33
N HIS A 282 3.16 -2.02 -13.38
CA HIS A 282 4.04 -1.84 -12.23
C HIS A 282 4.51 -0.39 -12.10
N LEU A 283 4.00 0.36 -11.11
CA LEU A 283 4.18 1.82 -11.01
C LEU A 283 5.64 2.27 -10.75
N LEU A 284 6.47 1.38 -10.21
CA LEU A 284 7.87 1.70 -9.89
C LEU A 284 8.90 1.06 -10.83
N ALA A 285 8.48 0.27 -11.82
CA ALA A 285 9.40 -0.56 -12.60
C ALA A 285 10.40 0.25 -13.42
N ARG A 286 9.98 1.39 -14.01
CA ARG A 286 10.87 2.27 -14.76
C ARG A 286 11.90 2.95 -13.86
N LYS A 287 11.47 3.46 -12.69
CA LYS A 287 12.37 4.09 -11.71
C LYS A 287 13.41 3.09 -11.19
N ALA A 288 13.02 1.82 -11.00
CA ALA A 288 13.90 0.74 -10.58
C ALA A 288 15.00 0.36 -11.59
N MET A 289 14.99 0.91 -12.81
CA MET A 289 16.14 0.77 -13.73
C MET A 289 17.33 1.64 -13.31
N SER A 290 17.11 2.66 -12.48
CA SER A 290 18.18 3.49 -11.93
C SER A 290 18.90 2.76 -10.80
N ARG A 291 20.24 2.76 -10.83
CA ARG A 291 21.08 2.10 -9.81
C ARG A 291 20.96 2.70 -8.42
N ASN A 292 20.46 3.93 -8.30
CA ASN A 292 20.31 4.64 -7.02
C ASN A 292 18.85 4.64 -6.54
N PHE A 293 18.01 3.77 -7.10
CA PHE A 293 16.60 3.67 -6.76
C PHE A 293 16.25 2.29 -6.22
N GLY A 294 15.62 2.24 -5.05
CA GLY A 294 15.21 0.99 -4.44
C GLY A 294 14.62 1.18 -3.07
N SER A 295 13.90 0.15 -2.60
CA SER A 295 13.42 0.03 -1.23
C SER A 295 14.42 -0.69 -0.33
N TYR A 296 15.38 -1.42 -0.90
CA TYR A 296 16.31 -2.28 -0.19
C TYR A 296 17.74 -2.11 -0.76
N LYS A 297 18.77 -2.34 0.07
CA LYS A 297 20.18 -2.27 -0.35
C LYS A 297 20.93 -3.55 -0.01
N TYR A 298 21.58 -4.15 -1.01
CA TYR A 298 22.33 -5.39 -0.87
C TYR A 298 23.68 -5.32 -1.56
N HIS A 299 24.75 -5.61 -0.81
CA HIS A 299 26.13 -5.52 -1.30
C HIS A 299 26.49 -4.20 -2.00
N GLY A 300 25.98 -3.08 -1.48
CA GLY A 300 26.24 -1.75 -2.02
C GLY A 300 25.23 -1.28 -3.07
N GLU A 301 24.42 -2.19 -3.63
CA GLU A 301 23.49 -1.88 -4.71
C GLU A 301 22.08 -1.66 -4.17
N TRP A 302 21.45 -0.55 -4.56
CA TRP A 302 20.03 -0.32 -4.34
C TRP A 302 19.20 -1.17 -5.28
N GLY A 303 18.08 -1.68 -4.78
CA GLY A 303 17.11 -2.38 -5.60
C GLY A 303 15.72 -2.39 -4.99
N LEU A 304 14.74 -2.78 -5.80
CA LEU A 304 13.33 -2.74 -5.46
C LEU A 304 12.80 -4.17 -5.28
N LEU A 305 12.59 -4.59 -4.03
CA LEU A 305 11.90 -5.85 -3.71
C LEU A 305 10.42 -5.63 -3.38
N ASP A 306 10.08 -4.43 -2.91
CA ASP A 306 8.72 -4.02 -2.63
C ASP A 306 8.05 -3.53 -3.91
N HIS A 307 6.85 -4.02 -4.21
CA HIS A 307 6.16 -3.72 -5.47
C HIS A 307 4.81 -3.07 -5.23
N LEU A 308 4.41 -2.21 -6.19
CA LEU A 308 3.07 -1.66 -6.30
C LEU A 308 2.63 -1.81 -7.75
N ILE A 309 1.74 -2.76 -7.98
CA ILE A 309 1.23 -3.18 -9.28
C ILE A 309 -0.27 -2.90 -9.28
N VAL A 310 -0.78 -2.33 -10.36
CA VAL A 310 -2.18 -1.94 -10.50
C VAL A 310 -2.78 -2.52 -11.78
N SER A 311 -4.10 -2.73 -11.80
CA SER A 311 -4.83 -3.01 -13.04
C SER A 311 -4.81 -1.81 -14.00
N GLY A 312 -5.05 -2.05 -15.28
CA GLY A 312 -5.03 -0.99 -16.29
C GLY A 312 -6.15 0.03 -16.08
N THR A 313 -7.27 -0.38 -15.49
CA THR A 313 -8.37 0.52 -15.07
C THR A 313 -7.89 1.62 -14.14
N LEU A 314 -6.95 1.33 -13.23
CA LEU A 314 -6.41 2.32 -12.28
C LEU A 314 -5.43 3.30 -12.93
N LEU A 315 -5.13 3.16 -14.22
CA LEU A 315 -4.33 4.11 -15.01
C LEU A 315 -5.17 4.91 -16.01
N ASP A 316 -6.49 4.67 -16.05
CA ASP A 316 -7.41 5.44 -16.88
C ASP A 316 -7.83 6.73 -16.18
N THR A 317 -7.33 7.87 -16.66
CA THR A 317 -7.64 9.19 -16.08
C THR A 317 -9.09 9.64 -16.28
N SER A 318 -9.89 8.90 -17.05
CA SER A 318 -11.34 9.12 -17.16
C SER A 318 -12.14 8.39 -16.07
N SER A 319 -11.52 7.48 -15.32
CA SER A 319 -12.09 6.83 -14.14
C SER A 319 -12.23 7.81 -12.97
N SER A 320 -13.15 7.53 -12.04
CA SER A 320 -13.30 8.25 -10.78
C SER A 320 -12.27 7.85 -9.72
N PHE A 321 -11.50 6.79 -9.96
CA PHE A 321 -10.37 6.38 -9.13
C PHE A 321 -9.20 5.93 -10.02
N PHE A 322 -8.11 6.70 -9.99
CA PHE A 322 -6.94 6.44 -10.83
C PHE A 322 -5.64 6.98 -10.22
N THR A 323 -4.51 6.51 -10.73
CA THR A 323 -3.17 7.01 -10.41
C THR A 323 -2.35 7.18 -11.69
N LYS A 324 -1.09 7.61 -11.52
CA LYS A 324 -0.10 7.74 -12.57
C LYS A 324 1.24 7.23 -12.08
N GLU A 325 2.12 6.89 -13.00
CA GLU A 325 3.47 6.44 -12.65
C GLU A 325 4.24 7.53 -11.90
N SER A 326 4.07 8.79 -12.30
CA SER A 326 4.66 9.95 -11.63
C SER A 326 4.21 10.13 -10.16
N LYS A 327 3.09 9.52 -9.76
CA LYS A 327 2.51 9.59 -8.40
C LYS A 327 2.98 8.48 -7.46
N ALA A 328 3.83 7.57 -7.93
CA ALA A 328 4.38 6.48 -7.14
C ALA A 328 5.88 6.66 -6.86
N ASN A 329 6.30 6.44 -5.61
CA ASN A 329 7.71 6.58 -5.23
C ASN A 329 8.11 5.69 -4.03
N VAL A 330 9.41 5.64 -3.73
CA VAL A 330 9.97 5.12 -2.48
C VAL A 330 10.08 6.28 -1.48
N ALA A 331 9.57 6.12 -0.27
CA ALA A 331 9.69 7.09 0.80
C ALA A 331 11.11 7.07 1.39
N ARG A 332 11.94 8.04 0.98
CA ARG A 332 13.33 8.22 1.46
C ARG A 332 13.41 9.28 2.56
N LEU A 333 12.84 8.97 3.73
CA LEU A 333 12.89 9.89 4.87
C LEU A 333 14.27 9.82 5.55
N PRO A 334 14.89 10.95 5.97
CA PRO A 334 16.25 10.94 6.52
C PRO A 334 16.44 10.01 7.72
N PHE A 335 15.41 9.87 8.57
CA PHE A 335 15.47 8.99 9.76
C PHE A 335 15.26 7.50 9.45
N LEU A 336 14.96 7.14 8.19
CA LEU A 336 14.94 5.76 7.70
C LEU A 336 16.29 5.32 7.14
N LEU A 337 17.28 6.21 7.11
CA LEU A 337 18.56 6.00 6.44
C LEU A 337 19.71 6.17 7.42
N THR A 338 20.79 5.45 7.18
CA THR A 338 22.07 5.58 7.87
C THR A 338 23.20 5.47 6.86
N GLU A 339 24.37 6.00 7.18
CA GLU A 339 25.57 5.85 6.34
C GLU A 339 25.96 4.36 6.21
N ASP A 340 26.16 3.90 4.97
CA ASP A 340 26.73 2.59 4.68
C ASP A 340 28.26 2.67 4.70
N LYS A 341 28.83 2.38 5.87
CA LYS A 341 30.28 2.46 6.08
C LYS A 341 31.11 1.47 5.24
N LYS A 342 30.48 0.45 4.64
CA LYS A 342 31.20 -0.58 3.89
C LYS A 342 31.27 -0.26 2.40
N TYR A 343 30.17 0.22 1.83
CA TYR A 343 30.06 0.47 0.38
C TYR A 343 29.93 1.95 0.02
N GLY A 344 29.78 2.85 0.99
CA GLY A 344 29.48 4.26 0.76
C GLY A 344 27.98 4.53 0.56
N ASP A 345 27.62 5.81 0.48
CA ASP A 345 26.25 6.33 0.43
C ASP A 345 25.42 5.99 1.69
N ASP A 346 24.09 5.96 1.55
CA ASP A 346 23.14 5.57 2.57
C ASP A 346 22.70 4.10 2.42
N GLU A 347 22.22 3.49 3.52
CA GLU A 347 21.48 2.24 3.55
C GLU A 347 20.24 2.39 4.45
N PRO A 348 19.20 1.55 4.29
CA PRO A 348 18.09 1.53 5.23
C PRO A 348 18.57 1.29 6.67
N PHE A 349 18.07 2.09 7.60
CA PHE A 349 18.41 2.01 9.00
C PHE A 349 17.65 0.86 9.65
N ARG A 350 18.21 -0.34 9.52
CA ARG A 350 17.66 -1.61 10.02
C ARG A 350 17.70 -1.73 11.55
N THR A 351 16.86 -2.59 12.10
CA THR A 351 16.71 -2.83 13.54
C THR A 351 17.95 -3.51 14.12
N TYR A 352 18.45 -4.54 13.42
CA TYR A 352 19.65 -5.30 13.81
C TYR A 352 20.65 -5.40 12.65
N LYS A 353 21.94 -5.31 12.95
CA LYS A 353 23.02 -5.66 12.02
C LYS A 353 23.76 -6.87 12.60
N GLY A 354 23.49 -8.05 12.05
CA GLY A 354 23.81 -9.31 12.73
C GLY A 354 23.04 -9.41 14.05
N MET A 355 23.75 -9.63 15.15
CA MET A 355 23.18 -9.67 16.51
C MET A 355 23.16 -8.30 17.22
N LYS A 356 23.82 -7.28 16.65
CA LYS A 356 23.92 -5.96 17.28
C LYS A 356 22.66 -5.14 16.99
N TYR A 357 21.92 -4.78 18.03
CA TYR A 357 20.82 -3.82 17.96
C TYR A 357 21.34 -2.45 17.52
N GLN A 358 20.77 -1.91 16.44
CA GLN A 358 21.12 -0.59 15.91
C GLN A 358 20.15 0.50 16.38
N GLY A 359 18.91 0.13 16.72
CA GLY A 359 17.85 1.08 17.05
C GLY A 359 17.11 1.65 15.84
N GLY A 360 17.41 1.15 14.64
CA GLY A 360 16.70 1.45 13.41
C GLY A 360 15.32 0.80 13.31
N ILE A 361 14.68 1.01 12.17
CA ILE A 361 13.26 0.72 11.93
C ILE A 361 13.05 -0.44 10.97
N SER A 362 13.69 -0.46 9.80
CA SER A 362 13.53 -1.55 8.83
C SER A 362 14.74 -1.59 7.89
N ASP A 363 15.07 -2.77 7.38
CA ASP A 363 15.98 -2.93 6.24
C ASP A 363 15.32 -2.65 4.89
N HIS A 364 14.02 -2.33 4.88
CA HIS A 364 13.25 -1.86 3.73
C HIS A 364 12.73 -0.42 3.94
N LEU A 365 12.68 0.34 2.86
CA LEU A 365 12.00 1.63 2.79
C LEU A 365 10.55 1.44 2.31
N PRO A 366 9.58 2.18 2.84
CA PRO A 366 8.22 2.14 2.33
C PRO A 366 8.13 2.59 0.88
N ILE A 367 7.22 1.99 0.14
CA ILE A 367 6.78 2.47 -1.17
C ILE A 367 5.35 3.00 -1.07
N TYR A 368 4.99 3.96 -1.91
CA TYR A 368 3.64 4.51 -1.94
C TYR A 368 3.24 4.94 -3.34
N ALA A 369 1.92 5.10 -3.54
CA ALA A 369 1.33 5.79 -4.67
C ALA A 369 0.14 6.64 -4.26
N ASP A 370 0.03 7.82 -4.86
CA ASP A 370 -1.13 8.71 -4.71
C ASP A 370 -2.16 8.45 -5.80
N PHE A 371 -3.40 8.24 -5.38
CA PHE A 371 -4.56 8.11 -6.25
C PHE A 371 -5.43 9.36 -6.13
N GLU A 372 -6.03 9.73 -7.25
CA GLU A 372 -7.09 10.72 -7.32
C GLU A 372 -8.42 9.97 -7.16
N LEU A 373 -9.15 10.26 -6.07
CA LEU A 373 -10.49 9.75 -5.82
C LEU A 373 -11.49 10.89 -6.02
N ILE A 374 -12.28 10.82 -7.09
CA ILE A 374 -13.24 11.85 -7.48
C ILE A 374 -14.63 11.44 -7.02
N VAL A 375 -15.27 12.30 -6.22
CA VAL A 375 -16.63 12.10 -5.71
C VAL A 375 -17.55 13.15 -6.34
N TYR A 376 -18.77 12.73 -6.72
CA TYR A 376 -19.76 13.52 -7.46
C TYR A 376 -20.99 13.84 -6.64
#